data_AF-A0AB34HRS9-F1
#
_entry.id   AF-A0AB34HRS9-F1
#
_cell.length_a   1.000
_cell.length_b   1.000
_cell.length_c   1.000
_cell.angle_alpha   90.00
_cell.angle_beta   90.00
_cell.angle_gamma   90.00
#
_symmetry.space_group_name_H-M   'P 1'
#
loop_
_entity.id
_entity.type
_entity.pdbx_description
1 polymer ?
#
loop_
_entity_poly.entity_id
_entity_poly.type
_entity_poly.pdbx_seq_one_letter_code
_entity_poly.pdbx_strand_id
1 'polypeptide(L)'
;MSLLDLERKEQELEQLRMDCEHFKARLESVQEDSVSEKKEKLALRQQLNEAKQQLLQQAEYCTEMGAAACTILWGVSSSEEVVKAILGGDKALKFFNITGQTMESFVKSLDGDVKELDSDENQFVFALAGIVTNVAAIASGREFLVNSSRVLLDTILQLLGDLKPGQCTKLKVYGG
;
A
#
# COMPACT_ATOMS: atom_id res chain seq x y z
N MET A 1 66.48 26.89 -39.18
CA MET A 1 65.88 26.13 -38.07
C MET A 1 67.02 25.40 -37.39
N SER A 2 67.23 25.63 -36.08
CA SER A 2 68.36 25.03 -35.36
C SER A 2 68.06 23.57 -34.98
N LEU A 3 69.10 22.74 -34.81
CA LEU A 3 68.95 21.32 -34.47
C LEU A 3 68.21 21.12 -33.13
N LEU A 4 68.42 22.04 -32.18
CA LEU A 4 67.74 22.11 -30.89
C LEU A 4 66.23 22.44 -31.02
N ASP A 5 65.84 23.27 -31.99
CA ASP A 5 64.42 23.57 -32.23
C ASP A 5 63.67 22.36 -32.79
N LEU A 6 64.34 21.54 -33.61
CA LEU A 6 63.77 20.33 -34.18
C LEU A 6 63.56 19.27 -33.09
N GLU A 7 64.56 19.05 -32.25
CA GLU A 7 64.51 18.08 -31.14
C GLU A 7 63.42 18.44 -30.10
N ARG A 8 63.28 19.72 -29.77
CA ARG A 8 62.19 20.20 -28.91
C ARG A 8 60.80 19.93 -29.52
N LYS A 9 60.64 20.17 -30.83
CA LYS A 9 59.38 19.91 -31.52
C LYS A 9 59.04 18.42 -31.60
N GLU A 10 60.04 17.55 -31.75
CA GLU A 10 59.84 16.10 -31.71
C GLU A 10 59.38 15.64 -30.32
N GLN A 11 59.97 16.17 -29.25
CA GLN A 11 59.51 15.88 -27.87
C GLN A 11 58.09 16.37 -27.61
N GLU A 12 57.74 17.58 -28.06
CA GLU A 12 56.37 18.10 -27.95
C GLU A 12 55.37 17.23 -28.73
N LEU A 13 55.74 16.75 -29.92
CA LEU A 13 54.89 15.89 -30.73
C LEU A 13 54.67 14.53 -30.07
N GLU A 14 55.72 13.92 -29.51
CA GLU A 14 55.63 12.66 -28.80
C GLU A 14 54.79 12.79 -27.51
N GLN A 15 54.94 13.90 -26.78
CA GLN A 15 54.11 14.19 -25.61
C GLN A 15 52.64 14.32 -26.00
N LEU A 16 52.32 15.07 -27.06
CA LEU A 16 50.95 15.20 -27.56
C LEU A 16 50.38 13.84 -27.98
N ARG A 17 51.19 12.96 -28.58
CA ARG A 17 50.77 11.62 -28.98
C ARG A 17 50.42 10.76 -27.77
N MET A 18 51.28 10.73 -26.76
CA MET A 18 51.01 10.01 -25.51
C MET A 18 49.73 10.52 -24.83
N ASP A 19 49.53 11.84 -24.79
CA ASP A 19 48.32 12.44 -24.21
C ASP A 19 47.07 12.04 -25.01
N CYS A 20 47.14 12.03 -26.34
CA CYS A 20 46.03 11.58 -27.20
C CYS A 20 45.66 10.12 -26.94
N GLU A 21 46.65 9.23 -26.82
CA GLU A 21 46.43 7.82 -26.54
C GLU A 21 45.80 7.62 -25.14
N HIS A 22 46.29 8.35 -24.13
CA HIS A 22 45.74 8.30 -22.78
C HIS A 22 44.30 8.84 -22.71
N PHE A 23 43.99 9.96 -23.38
CA PHE A 23 42.63 10.48 -23.43
C PHE A 23 41.69 9.53 -24.18
N LYS A 24 42.15 8.89 -25.25
CA LYS A 24 41.38 7.89 -25.99
C LYS A 24 41.04 6.69 -25.11
N ALA A 25 42.03 6.12 -24.41
CA ALA A 25 41.80 5.01 -23.49
C ALA A 25 40.82 5.36 -22.36
N ARG A 26 40.94 6.57 -21.78
CA ARG A 26 40.00 7.04 -20.75
C ARG A 26 38.59 7.23 -21.30
N LEU A 27 38.46 7.75 -22.52
CA LEU A 27 37.16 7.94 -23.16
C LEU A 27 36.49 6.58 -23.45
N GLU A 28 37.26 5.60 -23.92
CA GLU A 28 36.77 4.23 -24.17
C GLU A 28 36.31 3.57 -22.86
N SER A 29 37.09 3.66 -21.79
CA SER A 29 36.70 3.13 -20.47
C SER A 29 35.42 3.78 -19.93
N VAL A 30 35.31 5.11 -19.96
CA VAL A 30 34.09 5.81 -19.51
C VAL A 30 32.89 5.46 -20.38
N GLN A 31 33.10 5.24 -21.68
CA GLN A 31 32.04 4.84 -22.60
C GLN A 31 31.53 3.43 -22.29
N GLU A 32 32.42 2.48 -22.00
CA GLU A 32 32.06 1.11 -21.59
C GLU A 32 31.27 1.11 -20.28
N ASP A 33 31.75 1.85 -19.28
CA ASP A 33 31.05 2.01 -18.00
C ASP A 33 29.67 2.63 -18.20
N SER A 34 29.57 3.70 -19.01
CA SER A 34 28.28 4.36 -19.32
C SER A 34 27.28 3.41 -19.99
N VAL A 35 27.74 2.53 -20.87
CA VAL A 35 26.88 1.54 -21.53
C VAL A 35 26.44 0.46 -20.53
N SER A 36 27.35 0.01 -19.66
CA SER A 36 27.05 -0.96 -18.61
C SER A 36 26.00 -0.42 -17.64
N GLU A 37 26.21 0.78 -17.10
CA GLU A 37 25.28 1.46 -16.20
C GLU A 37 23.90 1.69 -16.84
N LYS A 38 23.85 2.05 -18.13
CA LYS A 38 22.58 2.20 -18.85
C LYS A 38 21.82 0.89 -18.94
N LYS A 39 22.51 -0.24 -19.19
CA LYS A 39 21.87 -1.56 -19.22
C LYS A 39 21.34 -1.95 -17.85
N GLU A 40 22.12 -1.76 -16.79
CA GLU A 40 21.69 -2.05 -15.42
C GLU A 40 20.48 -1.18 -15.02
N LYS A 41 20.53 0.12 -15.32
CA LYS A 41 19.42 1.04 -15.05
C LYS A 41 18.14 0.63 -15.77
N LEU A 42 18.22 0.12 -17.00
CA LEU A 42 17.06 -0.40 -17.72
C LEU A 42 16.52 -1.68 -17.06
N ALA A 43 17.39 -2.60 -16.67
CA ALA A 43 17.00 -3.83 -15.98
C ALA A 43 16.31 -3.53 -14.64
N LEU A 44 16.87 -2.62 -13.82
CA LEU A 44 16.29 -2.20 -12.56
C LEU A 44 14.92 -1.51 -12.74
N ARG A 45 14.77 -0.69 -13.78
CA ARG A 45 13.48 -0.06 -14.11
C ARG A 45 12.43 -1.11 -14.48
N GLN A 46 12.82 -2.15 -15.21
CA GLN A 46 11.91 -3.23 -15.56
C GLN A 46 11.45 -3.98 -14.30
N GLN A 47 12.38 -4.40 -13.45
CA GLN A 47 12.05 -5.07 -12.19
C GLN A 47 11.15 -4.22 -11.28
N LEU A 48 11.42 -2.91 -11.19
CA LEU A 48 10.59 -1.99 -10.43
C LEU A 48 9.16 -1.92 -10.99
N ASN A 49 9.00 -1.91 -12.30
CA ASN A 49 7.68 -1.88 -12.93
C ASN A 49 6.92 -3.20 -12.71
N GLU A 50 7.61 -4.34 -12.83
CA GLU A 50 7.03 -5.65 -12.55
C GLU A 50 6.57 -5.77 -11.08
N ALA A 51 7.43 -5.37 -10.13
CA ALA A 51 7.09 -5.36 -8.71
C ALA A 51 5.91 -4.42 -8.40
N LYS A 52 5.84 -3.23 -9.04
CA LYS A 52 4.71 -2.31 -8.90
C LYS A 52 3.41 -2.93 -9.41
N GLN A 53 3.43 -3.60 -10.56
CA GLN A 53 2.25 -4.26 -11.11
C GLN A 53 1.76 -5.39 -10.19
N GLN A 54 2.68 -6.20 -9.65
CA GLN A 54 2.35 -7.25 -8.71
C GLN A 54 1.72 -6.70 -7.43
N LEU A 55 2.25 -5.61 -6.88
CA LEU A 55 1.68 -4.98 -5.68
C LEU A 55 0.28 -4.42 -5.92
N LEU A 56 0.03 -3.81 -7.09
CA LEU A 56 -1.30 -3.31 -7.45
C LEU A 56 -2.31 -4.45 -7.57
N GLN A 57 -1.94 -5.54 -8.26
CA GLN A 57 -2.79 -6.73 -8.38
C GLN A 57 -3.06 -7.38 -7.02
N GLN A 58 -2.06 -7.42 -6.14
CA GLN A 58 -2.23 -7.96 -4.80
C GLN A 58 -3.16 -7.08 -3.94
N ALA A 59 -3.07 -5.76 -4.07
CA ALA A 59 -3.95 -4.84 -3.35
C ALA A 59 -5.41 -5.03 -3.79
N GLU A 60 -5.67 -5.08 -5.10
CA GLU A 60 -7.00 -5.32 -5.67
C GLU A 60 -7.56 -6.67 -5.21
N TYR A 61 -6.79 -7.75 -5.36
CA TYR A 61 -7.18 -9.09 -4.91
C TYR A 61 -7.49 -9.16 -3.40
N CYS A 62 -6.66 -8.52 -2.56
CA CYS A 62 -6.89 -8.49 -1.12
C CYS A 62 -8.15 -7.71 -0.75
N THR A 63 -8.46 -6.63 -1.46
CA THR A 63 -9.69 -5.87 -1.27
C THR A 63 -10.91 -6.68 -1.68
N GLU A 64 -10.91 -7.28 -2.88
CA GLU A 64 -12.01 -8.14 -3.36
C GLU A 64 -12.27 -9.33 -2.40
N MET A 65 -11.20 -10.03 -2.01
CA MET A 65 -11.30 -11.13 -1.05
C MET A 65 -11.82 -10.65 0.30
N GLY A 66 -11.29 -9.53 0.80
CA GLY A 66 -11.70 -8.92 2.06
C GLY A 66 -13.18 -8.54 2.06
N ALA A 67 -13.65 -7.92 0.98
CA ALA A 67 -15.05 -7.56 0.77
C ALA A 67 -15.95 -8.80 0.80
N ALA A 68 -15.63 -9.83 0.01
CA ALA A 68 -16.41 -11.06 -0.05
C ALA A 68 -16.44 -11.80 1.30
N ALA A 69 -15.27 -12.04 1.90
CA ALA A 69 -15.16 -12.77 3.16
C ALA A 69 -15.84 -12.02 4.32
N CYS A 70 -15.66 -10.71 4.42
CA CYS A 70 -16.28 -9.91 5.47
C CYS A 70 -17.78 -9.75 5.25
N THR A 71 -18.27 -9.69 4.01
CA THR A 71 -19.72 -9.66 3.74
C THR A 71 -20.39 -10.96 4.21
N ILE A 72 -19.76 -12.11 3.95
CA ILE A 72 -20.24 -13.40 4.47
C ILE A 72 -20.21 -13.40 6.00
N LEU A 73 -19.08 -12.98 6.59
CA LEU A 73 -18.90 -12.94 8.04
C LEU A 73 -19.92 -11.99 8.71
N TRP A 74 -20.20 -10.85 8.08
CA TRP A 74 -21.25 -9.94 8.50
C TRP A 74 -22.60 -10.65 8.55
N GLY A 75 -23.00 -11.32 7.47
CA GLY A 75 -24.26 -12.06 7.42
C GLY A 75 -24.40 -13.10 8.53
N VAL A 76 -23.38 -13.93 8.75
CA VAL A 76 -23.43 -14.99 9.78
C VAL A 76 -23.26 -14.46 11.20
N SER A 77 -22.61 -13.32 11.39
CA SER A 77 -22.42 -12.69 12.71
C SER A 77 -23.70 -12.13 13.33
N SER A 78 -24.84 -12.19 12.63
CA SER A 78 -26.16 -11.91 13.21
C SER A 78 -26.54 -12.90 14.32
N SER A 79 -25.94 -14.10 14.33
CA SER A 79 -26.13 -15.10 15.39
C SER A 79 -25.19 -14.88 16.57
N GLU A 80 -25.75 -14.88 17.78
CA GLU A 80 -24.98 -14.77 19.02
C GLU A 80 -23.95 -15.89 19.20
N GLU A 81 -24.27 -17.11 18.76
CA GLU A 81 -23.38 -18.27 18.83
C GLU A 81 -22.15 -18.06 17.95
N VAL A 82 -22.35 -17.50 16.75
CA VAL A 82 -21.27 -17.17 15.82
C VAL A 82 -20.38 -16.07 16.39
N VAL A 83 -20.97 -15.02 16.98
CA VAL A 83 -20.20 -13.96 17.63
C VAL A 83 -19.37 -14.52 18.79
N LYS A 84 -19.93 -15.38 19.64
CA LYS A 84 -19.15 -16.04 20.70
C LYS A 84 -18.01 -16.89 20.16
N ALA A 85 -18.22 -17.62 19.06
CA ALA A 85 -17.16 -18.38 18.40
C ALA A 85 -16.05 -17.48 17.83
N ILE A 86 -16.41 -16.35 17.20
CA ILE A 86 -15.45 -15.36 16.71
C ILE A 86 -14.61 -14.81 17.86
N LEU A 87 -15.25 -14.39 18.95
CA LEU A 87 -14.57 -13.78 20.11
C LEU A 87 -13.72 -14.78 20.90
N GLY A 88 -14.09 -16.07 20.88
CA GLY A 88 -13.30 -17.15 21.48
C GLY A 88 -12.10 -17.59 20.64
N GLY A 89 -11.98 -17.12 19.39
CA GLY A 89 -10.87 -17.46 18.51
C GLY A 89 -9.58 -16.71 18.85
N ASP A 90 -8.43 -17.36 18.66
CA ASP A 90 -7.09 -16.79 18.91
C ASP A 90 -6.75 -15.59 18.00
N LYS A 91 -7.47 -15.45 16.87
CA LYS A 91 -7.32 -14.34 15.92
C LYS A 91 -8.27 -13.16 16.16
N ALA A 92 -9.17 -13.23 17.14
CA ALA A 92 -10.19 -12.19 17.38
C ALA A 92 -9.55 -10.80 17.55
N LEU A 93 -8.56 -10.69 18.44
CA LEU A 93 -7.84 -9.42 18.69
C LEU A 93 -7.20 -8.86 17.42
N LYS A 94 -6.52 -9.72 16.66
CA LYS A 94 -5.85 -9.31 15.43
C LYS A 94 -6.87 -8.85 14.39
N PHE A 95 -7.98 -9.57 14.24
CA PHE A 95 -9.07 -9.21 13.34
C PHE A 95 -9.60 -7.82 13.68
N PHE A 96 -10.04 -7.57 14.92
CA PHE A 96 -10.62 -6.28 15.30
C PHE A 96 -9.61 -5.13 15.31
N ASN A 97 -8.31 -5.40 15.52
CA ASN A 97 -7.27 -4.37 15.34
C ASN A 97 -7.12 -3.97 13.87
N ILE A 98 -7.08 -4.94 12.95
CA ILE A 98 -7.05 -4.67 11.50
C ILE A 98 -8.34 -3.93 11.10
N THR A 99 -9.50 -4.36 11.61
CA THR A 99 -10.78 -3.67 11.38
C THR A 99 -10.70 -2.19 11.76
N GLY A 100 -10.15 -1.88 12.95
CA GLY A 100 -9.99 -0.50 13.40
C GLY A 100 -9.08 0.32 12.47
N GLN A 101 -7.94 -0.25 12.09
CA GLN A 101 -6.98 0.41 11.19
C GLN A 101 -7.56 0.65 9.79
N THR A 102 -8.28 -0.33 9.23
CA THR A 102 -8.92 -0.22 7.92
C THR A 102 -9.99 0.87 7.93
N MET A 103 -10.85 0.90 8.96
CA MET A 103 -11.88 1.92 9.09
C MET A 103 -11.27 3.32 9.29
N GLU A 104 -10.21 3.44 10.11
CA GLU A 104 -9.51 4.72 10.32
C GLU A 104 -8.86 5.23 9.02
N SER A 105 -8.19 4.35 8.28
CA SER A 105 -7.57 4.68 6.99
C SER A 105 -8.62 5.14 5.97
N PHE A 106 -9.77 4.47 5.96
CA PHE A 106 -10.88 4.85 5.09
C PHE A 106 -11.37 6.27 5.38
N VAL A 107 -11.57 6.63 6.65
CA VAL A 107 -11.97 7.99 7.04
C VAL A 107 -10.99 9.05 6.56
N LYS A 108 -9.70 8.81 6.77
CA LYS A 108 -8.65 9.74 6.34
C LYS A 108 -8.64 9.93 4.82
N SER A 109 -9.12 8.94 4.06
CA SER A 109 -9.19 9.01 2.60
C SER A 109 -10.44 9.71 2.05
N LEU A 110 -11.47 9.91 2.88
CA LEU A 110 -12.76 10.50 2.51
C LEU A 110 -12.73 12.04 2.43
N ASP A 111 -11.64 12.66 1.96
CA ASP A 111 -11.44 14.11 1.92
C ASP A 111 -12.47 14.84 1.00
N GLY A 112 -13.69 15.05 1.53
CA GLY A 112 -14.78 15.81 0.95
C GLY A 112 -15.61 15.14 -0.15
N ASP A 113 -15.08 14.13 -0.86
CA ASP A 113 -15.75 13.51 -2.00
C ASP A 113 -15.90 12.00 -1.78
N VAL A 114 -17.15 11.56 -1.58
CA VAL A 114 -17.48 10.13 -1.45
C VAL A 114 -17.36 9.52 -2.84
N LYS A 115 -16.19 8.92 -3.13
CA LYS A 115 -16.01 8.06 -4.31
C LYS A 115 -17.11 6.99 -4.35
N GLU A 116 -17.41 6.53 -5.57
CA GLU A 116 -18.46 5.55 -5.90
C GLU A 116 -18.74 4.54 -4.77
N LEU A 117 -19.91 4.68 -4.13
CA LEU A 117 -20.35 3.87 -2.99
C LEU A 117 -20.39 2.35 -3.23
N ASP A 118 -20.16 1.91 -4.47
CA ASP A 118 -20.25 0.51 -4.91
C ASP A 118 -18.89 -0.13 -5.20
N SER A 119 -17.77 0.50 -4.80
CA SER A 119 -16.46 -0.14 -4.88
C SER A 119 -16.29 -1.26 -3.84
N ASP A 120 -15.46 -2.25 -4.15
CA ASP A 120 -15.12 -3.32 -3.21
C ASP A 120 -14.46 -2.78 -1.93
N GLU A 121 -13.73 -1.67 -2.02
CA GLU A 121 -13.18 -0.96 -0.85
C GLU A 121 -14.29 -0.48 0.10
N ASN A 122 -15.33 0.14 -0.45
CA ASN A 122 -16.48 0.62 0.32
C ASN A 122 -17.27 -0.55 0.91
N GLN A 123 -17.53 -1.59 0.11
CA GLN A 123 -18.20 -2.79 0.58
C GLN A 123 -17.42 -3.50 1.69
N PHE A 124 -16.09 -3.59 1.57
CA PHE A 124 -15.23 -4.16 2.60
C PHE A 124 -15.34 -3.39 3.91
N VAL A 125 -15.24 -2.06 3.86
CA VAL A 125 -15.36 -1.21 5.06
C VAL A 125 -16.75 -1.29 5.67
N PHE A 126 -17.82 -1.32 4.87
CA PHE A 126 -19.19 -1.46 5.37
C PHE A 126 -19.44 -2.83 5.99
N ALA A 127 -18.92 -3.90 5.39
CA ALA A 127 -19.02 -5.24 5.96
C ALA A 127 -18.32 -5.33 7.32
N LEU A 128 -17.12 -4.73 7.44
CA LEU A 128 -16.41 -4.60 8.70
C LEU A 128 -17.24 -3.84 9.75
N ALA A 129 -17.80 -2.68 9.40
CA ALA A 129 -18.67 -1.92 10.30
C ALA A 129 -19.92 -2.73 10.72
N GLY A 130 -20.49 -3.49 9.78
CA GLY A 130 -21.62 -4.39 10.03
C GLY A 130 -21.29 -5.51 11.02
N ILE A 131 -20.14 -6.15 10.90
CA ILE A 131 -19.64 -7.15 11.87
C ILE A 131 -19.52 -6.52 13.25
N VAL A 132 -18.89 -5.34 13.35
CA VAL A 132 -18.71 -4.66 14.64
C VAL A 132 -20.06 -4.29 15.26
N THR A 133 -21.03 -3.87 14.44
CA THR A 133 -22.39 -3.57 14.89
C THR A 133 -23.07 -4.82 15.47
N ASN A 134 -22.98 -5.95 14.78
CA ASN A 134 -23.53 -7.22 15.27
C ASN A 134 -22.85 -7.67 16.58
N VAL A 135 -21.53 -7.54 16.68
CA VAL A 135 -20.78 -7.83 17.91
C VAL A 135 -21.22 -6.93 19.06
N ALA A 136 -21.39 -5.62 18.80
CA ALA A 136 -21.84 -4.66 19.81
C ALA A 136 -23.29 -4.89 20.28
N ALA A 137 -24.13 -5.56 19.48
CA ALA A 137 -25.49 -5.91 19.87
C ALA A 137 -25.53 -6.91 21.05
N ILE A 138 -24.47 -7.69 21.26
CA ILE A 138 -24.39 -8.75 22.26
C ILE A 138 -23.57 -8.33 23.48
N ALA A 139 -23.95 -8.80 24.68
CA ALA A 139 -23.29 -8.42 25.94
C ALA A 139 -21.79 -8.78 25.97
N SER A 140 -21.43 -10.04 25.65
CA SER A 140 -20.04 -10.48 25.60
C SER A 140 -19.22 -9.75 24.53
N GLY A 141 -19.87 -9.34 23.43
CA GLY A 141 -19.25 -8.52 22.39
C GLY A 141 -18.93 -7.11 22.86
N ARG A 142 -19.85 -6.45 23.57
CA ARG A 142 -19.57 -5.15 24.19
C ARG A 142 -18.42 -5.22 25.20
N GLU A 143 -18.41 -6.25 26.05
CA GLU A 143 -17.33 -6.46 27.01
C GLU A 143 -15.98 -6.61 26.31
N PHE A 144 -15.92 -7.41 25.25
CA PHE A 144 -14.71 -7.55 24.44
C PHE A 144 -14.28 -6.22 23.81
N LEU A 145 -15.20 -5.49 23.17
CA LEU A 145 -14.87 -4.24 22.48
C LEU A 145 -14.30 -3.18 23.44
N VAL A 146 -14.88 -3.04 24.63
CA VAL A 146 -14.44 -2.08 25.66
C VAL A 146 -13.07 -2.44 26.26
N ASN A 147 -12.82 -3.74 26.46
CA ASN A 147 -11.60 -4.21 27.11
C ASN A 147 -10.43 -4.39 26.16
N SER A 148 -10.70 -4.75 24.91
CA SER A 148 -9.70 -5.29 24.00
C SER A 148 -9.54 -4.52 22.69
N SER A 149 -10.53 -3.68 22.31
CA SER A 149 -10.56 -3.00 21.02
C SER A 149 -10.94 -1.52 21.14
N ARG A 150 -10.34 -0.81 22.10
CA ARG A 150 -10.65 0.61 22.37
C ARG A 150 -10.39 1.51 21.17
N VAL A 151 -9.29 1.27 20.44
CA VAL A 151 -8.95 2.04 19.23
C VAL A 151 -10.06 1.94 18.18
N LEU A 152 -10.60 0.74 17.94
CA LEU A 152 -11.73 0.55 17.04
C LEU A 152 -12.97 1.31 17.51
N LEU A 153 -13.23 1.31 18.82
CA LEU A 153 -14.37 2.00 19.41
C LEU A 153 -14.24 3.53 19.27
N ASP A 154 -13.05 4.07 19.52
CA ASP A 154 -12.72 5.49 19.33
C ASP A 154 -12.87 5.89 17.85
N THR A 155 -12.35 5.08 16.92
CA THR A 155 -12.51 5.29 15.48
C THR A 155 -13.97 5.32 15.06
N ILE A 156 -14.80 4.40 15.58
CA ILE A 156 -16.25 4.37 15.29
C ILE A 156 -16.96 5.59 15.87
N LEU A 157 -16.60 6.03 17.08
CA LEU A 157 -17.18 7.23 17.69
C LEU A 157 -16.79 8.50 16.91
N GLN A 158 -15.54 8.59 16.47
CA GLN A 158 -15.08 9.69 15.61
C GLN A 158 -15.83 9.70 14.28
N LEU A 159 -15.95 8.53 13.63
CA LEU A 159 -16.75 8.33 12.42
C LEU A 159 -18.18 8.83 12.56
N LEU A 160 -18.86 8.46 13.64
CA LEU A 160 -20.24 8.87 13.90
C LEU A 160 -20.34 10.38 14.17
N GLY A 161 -19.31 10.99 14.75
CA GLY A 161 -19.23 12.44 14.95
C GLY A 161 -19.04 13.24 13.66
N ASP A 162 -18.31 12.67 12.70
CA ASP A 162 -18.01 13.32 11.41
C ASP A 162 -19.13 13.13 10.36
N LEU A 163 -20.00 12.13 10.53
CA LEU A 163 -21.11 11.84 9.62
C LEU A 163 -22.27 12.85 9.79
N LYS A 164 -22.67 13.52 8.68
CA LYS A 164 -23.88 14.36 8.68
C LYS A 164 -25.14 13.48 8.68
N PRO A 165 -26.20 13.83 9.44
CA PRO A 165 -27.46 13.08 9.43
C PRO A 165 -28.01 12.92 8.01
N GLY A 166 -28.30 11.68 7.60
CA GLY A 166 -28.89 11.36 6.30
C GLY A 166 -27.93 10.94 5.17
N GLN A 167 -26.62 10.90 5.40
CA GLN A 167 -25.65 10.43 4.40
C GLN A 167 -25.59 8.90 4.26
N CYS A 168 -25.98 8.14 5.30
CA CYS A 168 -25.98 6.68 5.31
C CYS A 168 -27.38 6.05 5.07
N THR A 169 -28.16 6.56 4.12
CA THR A 169 -29.53 6.05 3.85
C THR A 169 -29.57 4.67 3.16
N LYS A 170 -28.42 4.11 2.76
CA LYS A 170 -28.32 2.82 2.06
C LYS A 170 -27.86 1.63 2.92
N LEU A 171 -27.61 1.81 4.22
CA LEU A 171 -27.36 0.68 5.13
C LEU A 171 -28.69 -0.04 5.41
N LYS A 172 -29.15 -0.82 4.44
CA LYS A 172 -30.28 -1.72 4.61
C LYS A 172 -29.81 -2.88 5.48
N VAL A 173 -30.31 -2.94 6.71
CA VAL A 173 -30.19 -4.13 7.55
C VAL A 173 -30.94 -5.23 6.81
N TYR A 174 -30.21 -6.19 6.24
CA TYR A 174 -30.80 -7.43 5.75
C TYR A 174 -31.19 -8.26 6.97
N GLY A 175 -32.37 -7.97 7.52
CA GLY A 175 -33.04 -8.84 8.48
C GLY A 175 -33.69 -9.99 7.73
N GLY A 176 -33.18 -11.19 7.94
CA GLY A 176 -33.74 -12.47 7.52
C GLY A 176 -33.23 -13.56 8.44
#